data_AF-V4B1A0-F1
#
_entry.id   AF-V4B1A0-F1
#
_cell.length_a   1.000
_cell.length_b   1.000
_cell.length_c   1.000
_cell.angle_alpha   90.00
_cell.angle_beta   90.00
_cell.angle_gamma   90.00
#
_symmetry.space_group_name_H-M   'P 1'
#
loop_
_entity.id
_entity.type
_entity.pdbx_description
1 polymer ?
#
loop_
_entity_poly.entity_id
_entity_poly.type
_entity_poly.pdbx_seq_one_letter_code
_entity_poly.pdbx_strand_id
1 'polypeptide(L)'
;MAAKPNTMNGGFWNSPQAQYSPQTQKLLKEMMNESKLTNFQQRHLEKSLRSGSSLPSECNPTSSARPRVVKQTKKPSKILNPKNYTGGVRSKDTMEALGAFEKPEYSLPKNNARSAREKERLANMMAFGKDVDNIQKQKVQVPVEIEEPVEIDRFDELQLEVEERQKFLADMTKLGKGRDYKHIETEISQLVREMEVIDKKRTKQLDSLLKTYDGES
;
A
#
# COMPACT_ATOMS: atom_id res chain seq x y z
N MET A 1 -36.61 19.34 -30.38
CA MET A 1 -35.75 18.91 -29.25
C MET A 1 -35.34 17.46 -29.49
N ALA A 2 -34.12 17.22 -29.97
CA ALA A 2 -33.61 15.86 -30.15
C ALA A 2 -32.63 15.56 -29.01
N ALA A 3 -32.92 14.51 -28.24
CA ALA A 3 -32.15 14.09 -27.08
C ALA A 3 -30.75 13.64 -27.50
N LYS A 4 -29.72 14.17 -26.81
CA LYS A 4 -28.32 13.78 -26.99
C LYS A 4 -28.14 12.35 -26.44
N PRO A 5 -27.45 11.43 -27.15
CA PRO A 5 -27.12 10.14 -26.56
C PRO A 5 -26.15 10.34 -25.40
N ASN A 6 -26.52 9.77 -24.25
CA ASN A 6 -25.71 9.77 -23.03
C ASN A 6 -24.46 8.91 -23.24
N THR A 7 -23.33 9.53 -23.57
CA THR A 7 -22.01 8.89 -23.70
C THR A 7 -21.20 8.99 -22.42
N MET A 8 -21.81 8.72 -21.26
CA MET A 8 -21.05 8.46 -20.04
C MET A 8 -20.86 6.95 -19.87
N ASN A 9 -19.95 6.37 -20.65
CA ASN A 9 -19.26 5.10 -20.36
C ASN A 9 -18.25 4.75 -21.47
N GLY A 10 -17.15 5.49 -21.55
CA GLY A 10 -16.01 5.16 -22.42
C GLY A 10 -14.81 4.71 -21.59
N GLY A 11 -14.61 3.40 -21.46
CA GLY A 11 -13.38 2.81 -20.92
C GLY A 11 -12.81 1.81 -21.93
N PHE A 12 -11.51 1.53 -21.85
CA PHE A 12 -10.80 0.55 -22.71
C PHE A 12 -11.48 -0.83 -22.78
N TRP A 13 -12.31 -1.16 -21.78
CA TRP A 13 -13.07 -2.42 -21.67
C TRP A 13 -14.52 -2.35 -22.17
N ASN A 14 -14.98 -1.22 -22.71
CA ASN A 14 -16.31 -1.07 -23.27
C ASN A 14 -16.27 -1.30 -24.78
N SER A 15 -16.74 -2.47 -25.22
CA SER A 15 -16.95 -2.77 -26.64
C SER A 15 -18.10 -1.93 -27.20
N PRO A 16 -18.02 -1.44 -28.46
CA PRO A 16 -19.14 -0.77 -29.11
C PRO A 16 -20.37 -1.67 -29.13
N GLN A 17 -21.53 -1.09 -28.81
CA GLN A 17 -22.82 -1.80 -28.85
C GLN A 17 -23.36 -1.86 -30.28
N ALA A 18 -23.75 -3.06 -30.72
CA ALA A 18 -24.47 -3.27 -31.97
C ALA A 18 -25.88 -2.67 -31.87
N GLN A 19 -26.21 -1.74 -32.79
CA GLN A 19 -27.53 -1.14 -32.90
C GLN A 19 -28.31 -1.85 -34.01
N TYR A 20 -29.43 -2.49 -33.67
CA TYR A 20 -30.30 -3.18 -34.63
C TYR A 20 -31.53 -2.33 -34.93
N SER A 21 -31.84 -2.13 -36.23
CA SER A 21 -33.09 -1.49 -36.67
C SER A 21 -34.31 -2.30 -36.20
N PRO A 22 -35.46 -1.67 -35.91
CA PRO A 22 -36.69 -2.39 -35.53
C PRO A 22 -37.12 -3.42 -36.57
N GLN A 23 -36.90 -3.15 -37.86
CA GLN A 23 -37.16 -4.10 -38.94
C GLN A 23 -36.25 -5.33 -38.85
N THR A 24 -34.96 -5.12 -38.58
CA THR A 24 -33.96 -6.20 -38.40
C THR A 24 -34.25 -7.03 -37.16
N GLN A 25 -34.67 -6.40 -36.05
CA GLN A 25 -35.06 -7.11 -34.85
C GLN A 25 -36.29 -8.00 -35.07
N LYS A 26 -37.27 -7.54 -35.87
CA LYS A 26 -38.45 -8.32 -36.24
C LYS A 26 -38.06 -9.55 -37.08
N LEU A 27 -37.25 -9.34 -38.11
CA LEU A 27 -36.75 -10.42 -38.96
C LEU A 27 -35.97 -11.47 -38.16
N LEU A 28 -35.08 -11.05 -37.26
CA LEU A 28 -34.31 -11.98 -36.43
C LEU A 28 -35.21 -12.81 -35.51
N LYS A 29 -36.30 -12.24 -34.98
CA LYS A 29 -37.29 -13.00 -34.20
C LYS A 29 -38.04 -14.02 -35.05
N GLU A 30 -38.44 -13.67 -36.26
CA GLU A 30 -39.08 -14.60 -37.20
C GLU A 30 -38.13 -15.76 -37.54
N MET A 31 -36.87 -15.45 -37.86
CA MET A 31 -35.83 -16.47 -38.08
C MET A 31 -35.58 -17.35 -36.86
N MET A 32 -35.61 -16.80 -35.65
CA MET A 32 -35.46 -17.57 -34.40
C MET A 32 -36.64 -18.51 -34.11
N ASN A 33 -37.83 -18.17 -34.58
CA ASN A 33 -39.05 -18.98 -34.43
C ASN A 33 -39.11 -20.09 -35.49
N GLU A 34 -38.64 -19.80 -36.70
CA GLU A 34 -38.62 -20.76 -37.81
C GLU A 34 -37.42 -21.71 -37.73
N SER A 35 -36.32 -21.27 -37.12
CA SER A 35 -35.21 -22.15 -36.79
C SER A 35 -35.58 -23.05 -35.62
N LYS A 36 -35.26 -24.34 -35.73
CA LYS A 36 -35.50 -25.37 -34.69
C LYS A 36 -34.57 -25.19 -33.48
N LEU A 37 -34.42 -23.96 -32.99
CA LEU A 37 -33.61 -23.61 -31.83
C LEU A 37 -34.32 -24.02 -30.54
N THR A 38 -33.53 -24.37 -29.53
CA THR A 38 -34.05 -24.62 -28.20
C THR A 38 -34.45 -23.30 -27.51
N ASN A 39 -35.40 -23.36 -26.57
CA ASN A 39 -35.79 -22.20 -25.75
C ASN A 39 -34.59 -21.52 -25.07
N PHE A 40 -33.55 -22.27 -24.74
CA PHE A 40 -32.34 -21.73 -24.14
C PHE A 40 -31.53 -20.89 -25.14
N GLN A 41 -31.35 -21.39 -26.36
CA GLN A 41 -30.67 -20.67 -27.44
C GLN A 41 -31.45 -19.41 -27.83
N GLN A 42 -32.79 -19.51 -27.93
CA GLN A 42 -33.64 -18.34 -28.20
C GLN A 42 -33.47 -17.26 -27.13
N ARG A 43 -33.53 -17.63 -25.85
CA ARG A 43 -33.31 -16.68 -24.74
C ARG A 43 -31.91 -16.05 -24.77
N HIS A 44 -30.88 -16.80 -25.17
CA HIS A 44 -29.52 -16.29 -25.27
C HIS A 44 -29.40 -15.23 -26.39
N LEU A 45 -29.95 -15.53 -27.56
CA LEU A 45 -29.97 -14.61 -28.72
C LEU A 45 -30.81 -13.36 -28.45
N GLU A 46 -32.00 -13.52 -27.85
CA GLU A 46 -32.84 -12.39 -27.46
C GLU A 46 -32.14 -11.48 -26.44
N LYS A 47 -31.39 -12.06 -25.50
CA LYS A 47 -30.63 -11.28 -24.52
C LYS A 47 -29.59 -10.43 -25.22
N SER A 48 -28.84 -10.99 -26.17
CA SER A 48 -27.85 -10.25 -26.96
C SER A 48 -28.49 -9.12 -27.78
N LEU A 49 -29.66 -9.37 -28.38
CA LEU A 49 -30.45 -8.36 -29.10
C LEU A 49 -30.90 -7.19 -28.22
N ARG A 50 -31.27 -7.45 -26.96
CA ARG A 50 -31.69 -6.43 -25.99
C ARG A 50 -30.52 -5.66 -25.38
N SER A 51 -29.38 -6.32 -25.13
CA SER A 51 -28.19 -5.69 -24.55
C SER A 51 -27.34 -4.92 -25.56
N GLY A 52 -27.70 -4.95 -26.84
CA GLY A 52 -26.92 -4.32 -27.91
C GLY A 52 -25.54 -4.94 -28.06
N SER A 53 -25.36 -6.22 -27.72
CA SER A 53 -24.11 -6.95 -28.02
C SER A 53 -24.23 -7.59 -29.40
N SER A 54 -23.09 -7.87 -30.05
CA SER A 54 -23.09 -8.69 -31.26
C SER A 54 -23.74 -10.06 -31.03
N LEU A 55 -24.25 -10.66 -32.11
CA LEU A 55 -24.79 -12.02 -32.05
C LEU A 55 -23.64 -13.01 -31.75
N PRO A 56 -23.84 -13.96 -30.82
CA PRO A 56 -22.83 -14.96 -30.48
C PRO A 56 -22.58 -15.91 -31.67
N SER A 57 -21.32 -16.21 -31.96
CA SER A 57 -20.93 -17.15 -33.01
C SER A 57 -21.31 -18.60 -32.69
N GLU A 58 -21.36 -18.94 -31.40
CA GLU A 58 -21.69 -20.27 -30.91
C GLU A 58 -22.71 -20.17 -29.76
N CYS A 59 -23.77 -20.96 -29.86
CA CYS A 59 -24.77 -21.09 -28.81
C CYS A 59 -24.77 -22.54 -28.30
N ASN A 60 -24.47 -22.73 -27.02
CA ASN A 60 -24.44 -24.06 -26.42
C ASN A 60 -25.82 -24.76 -26.56
N PRO A 61 -25.86 -26.03 -27.02
CA PRO A 61 -27.11 -26.70 -27.41
C PRO A 61 -28.00 -27.09 -26.24
N THR A 62 -27.45 -27.26 -25.03
CA THR A 62 -28.22 -27.65 -23.85
C THR A 62 -27.49 -27.19 -22.61
N SER A 63 -28.15 -26.33 -21.83
CA SER A 63 -27.79 -25.88 -20.48
C SER A 63 -27.21 -24.47 -20.35
N SER A 64 -27.68 -23.78 -19.30
CA SER A 64 -27.13 -22.54 -18.74
C SER A 64 -25.84 -22.75 -17.95
N ALA A 65 -25.43 -24.01 -17.76
CA ALA A 65 -24.18 -24.35 -17.10
C ALA A 65 -23.00 -23.81 -17.92
N ARG A 66 -22.17 -22.98 -17.29
CA ARG A 66 -20.92 -22.54 -17.89
C ARG A 66 -20.07 -23.77 -18.20
N PRO A 67 -19.43 -23.88 -19.38
CA PRO A 67 -18.54 -24.99 -19.68
C PRO A 67 -17.52 -25.09 -18.54
N ARG A 68 -17.38 -26.29 -17.98
CA ARG A 68 -16.44 -26.55 -16.90
C ARG A 68 -15.05 -26.31 -17.46
N VAL A 69 -14.49 -25.13 -17.19
CA VAL A 69 -13.11 -24.82 -17.56
C VAL A 69 -12.26 -25.95 -16.98
N VAL A 70 -11.63 -26.73 -17.86
CA VAL A 70 -10.73 -27.81 -17.45
C VAL A 70 -9.67 -27.13 -16.60
N LYS A 71 -9.63 -27.43 -15.30
CA LYS A 71 -8.68 -26.80 -14.38
C LYS A 71 -7.30 -27.14 -14.92
N GLN A 72 -6.63 -26.18 -15.55
CA GLN A 72 -5.25 -26.34 -15.98
C GLN A 72 -4.45 -26.82 -14.76
N THR A 73 -3.69 -27.89 -14.95
CA THR A 73 -2.79 -28.40 -13.91
C THR A 73 -1.87 -27.26 -13.50
N LYS A 74 -2.01 -26.79 -12.25
CA LYS A 74 -1.21 -25.70 -11.73
C LYS A 74 0.26 -26.10 -11.86
N LYS A 75 1.06 -25.27 -12.56
CA LYS A 75 2.51 -25.45 -12.59
C LYS A 75 3.03 -25.46 -11.14
N PRO A 76 4.00 -26.33 -10.79
CA PRO A 76 4.55 -26.34 -9.44
C PRO A 76 5.10 -24.94 -9.10
N SER A 77 4.77 -24.43 -7.92
CA SER A 77 5.27 -23.13 -7.47
C SER A 77 6.78 -23.21 -7.31
N LYS A 78 7.50 -22.22 -7.86
CA LYS A 78 8.96 -22.10 -7.70
C LYS A 78 9.37 -21.80 -6.26
N ILE A 79 8.43 -21.30 -5.46
CA ILE A 79 8.58 -20.99 -4.05
C ILE A 79 8.08 -22.18 -3.24
N LEU A 80 8.97 -22.74 -2.41
CA LEU A 80 8.70 -23.85 -1.49
C LEU A 80 8.05 -23.30 -0.22
N ASN A 81 6.92 -23.88 0.19
CA ASN A 81 6.28 -23.55 1.47
C ASN A 81 6.99 -24.32 2.60
N PRO A 82 7.63 -23.65 3.57
CA PRO A 82 8.39 -24.35 4.63
C PRO A 82 7.51 -25.21 5.53
N LYS A 83 6.21 -24.89 5.66
CA LYS A 83 5.23 -25.68 6.44
C LYS A 83 4.89 -27.05 5.82
N ASN A 84 5.01 -27.19 4.50
CA ASN A 84 4.71 -28.43 3.78
C ASN A 84 6.00 -29.12 3.30
N TYR A 85 7.17 -28.56 3.63
CA TYR A 85 8.44 -29.11 3.23
C TYR A 85 8.85 -30.20 4.22
N THR A 86 8.56 -31.45 3.86
CA THR A 86 9.09 -32.63 4.55
C THR A 86 10.55 -32.77 4.14
N GLY A 87 11.44 -32.01 4.79
CA GLY A 87 12.85 -31.89 4.46
C GLY A 87 13.66 -33.19 4.60
N GLY A 88 13.52 -34.09 3.62
CA GLY A 88 14.35 -35.29 3.46
C GLY A 88 15.57 -35.04 2.58
N VAL A 89 16.67 -35.75 2.86
CA VAL A 89 17.83 -35.80 1.97
C VAL A 89 17.41 -36.47 0.66
N ARG A 90 17.61 -35.78 -0.46
CA ARG A 90 17.32 -36.33 -1.80
C ARG A 90 18.38 -37.38 -2.17
N SER A 91 17.95 -38.44 -2.85
CA SER A 91 18.89 -39.43 -3.37
C SER A 91 19.77 -38.82 -4.48
N LYS A 92 20.96 -39.39 -4.71
CA LYS A 92 21.88 -38.93 -5.76
C LYS A 92 21.21 -38.87 -7.13
N ASP A 93 20.51 -39.95 -7.50
CA ASP A 93 19.80 -40.07 -8.79
C ASP A 93 18.76 -38.95 -8.98
N THR A 94 17.99 -38.63 -7.92
CA THR A 94 17.03 -37.52 -7.98
C THR A 94 17.68 -36.14 -8.12
N MET A 95 18.91 -35.96 -7.63
CA MET A 95 19.64 -34.68 -7.80
C MET A 95 20.20 -34.53 -9.20
N GLU A 96 20.70 -35.63 -9.79
CA GLU A 96 21.18 -35.68 -11.17
C GLU A 96 20.04 -35.42 -12.16
N ALA A 97 18.88 -36.08 -11.98
CA ALA A 97 17.69 -35.85 -12.81
C ALA A 97 17.15 -34.41 -12.74
N LEU A 98 17.41 -33.69 -11.64
CA LEU A 98 17.02 -32.29 -11.46
C LEU A 98 18.08 -31.29 -11.97
N GLY A 99 19.17 -31.78 -12.57
CA GLY A 99 20.23 -30.94 -13.13
C GLY A 99 21.06 -30.22 -12.06
N ALA A 100 21.11 -30.72 -10.83
CA ALA A 100 21.79 -30.03 -9.72
C ALA A 100 23.31 -29.83 -9.96
N PHE A 101 23.90 -30.67 -10.81
CA PHE A 101 25.33 -30.64 -11.15
C PHE A 101 25.61 -30.09 -12.55
N GLU A 102 24.57 -29.69 -13.30
CA GLU A 102 24.75 -29.06 -14.59
C GLU A 102 25.25 -27.62 -14.39
N LYS A 103 26.46 -27.33 -14.87
CA LYS A 103 27.04 -25.98 -14.78
C LYS A 103 26.35 -25.07 -15.79
N PRO A 104 25.74 -23.94 -15.39
CA PRO A 104 25.16 -23.01 -16.35
C PRO A 104 26.25 -22.43 -17.25
N GLU A 105 25.93 -22.28 -18.53
CA GLU A 105 26.83 -21.75 -19.57
C GLU A 105 27.41 -20.37 -19.21
N TYR A 106 26.62 -19.55 -18.50
CA TYR A 106 27.01 -18.26 -17.98
C TYR A 106 26.90 -18.22 -16.46
N SER A 107 28.06 -18.14 -15.78
CA SER A 107 28.13 -17.75 -14.37
C SER A 107 28.52 -16.28 -14.32
N LEU A 108 27.65 -15.45 -13.74
CA LEU A 108 28.05 -14.09 -13.36
C LEU A 108 29.33 -14.18 -12.51
N PRO A 109 30.30 -13.28 -12.71
CA PRO A 109 31.38 -13.14 -11.75
C PRO A 109 30.74 -12.94 -10.38
N LYS A 110 31.22 -13.68 -9.38
CA LYS A 110 30.78 -13.46 -8.00
C LYS A 110 30.93 -11.97 -7.75
N ASN A 111 29.87 -11.33 -7.24
CA ASN A 111 29.95 -9.97 -6.75
C ASN A 111 30.97 -10.01 -5.62
N ASN A 112 32.25 -9.80 -5.94
CA ASN A 112 33.25 -9.50 -4.95
C ASN A 112 32.70 -8.24 -4.31
N ALA A 113 32.18 -8.37 -3.10
CA ALA A 113 31.71 -7.22 -2.33
C ALA A 113 32.87 -6.25 -2.36
N ARG A 114 32.74 -5.18 -3.15
CA ARG A 114 33.83 -4.23 -3.37
C ARG A 114 34.35 -3.85 -2.00
N SER A 115 35.67 -3.92 -1.82
CA SER A 115 36.30 -3.64 -0.53
C SER A 115 35.79 -2.29 -0.02
N ALA A 116 35.72 -2.10 1.30
CA ALA A 116 35.27 -0.85 1.89
C ALA A 116 35.99 0.36 1.28
N ARG A 117 37.29 0.20 0.98
CA ARG A 117 38.13 1.20 0.28
C ARG A 117 37.63 1.55 -1.12
N GLU A 118 37.15 0.57 -1.88
CA GLU A 118 36.70 0.78 -3.25
C GLU A 118 35.30 1.42 -3.29
N LYS A 119 34.46 1.12 -2.28
CA LYS A 119 33.19 1.83 -2.07
C LYS A 119 33.44 3.29 -1.70
N GLU A 120 34.38 3.55 -0.80
CA GLU A 120 34.78 4.90 -0.38
C GLU A 120 35.35 5.70 -1.55
N ARG A 121 36.28 5.13 -2.31
CA ARG A 121 36.83 5.73 -3.53
C ARG A 121 35.73 6.14 -4.52
N LEU A 122 34.75 5.25 -4.75
CA LEU A 122 33.64 5.54 -5.66
C LEU A 122 32.75 6.67 -5.11
N ALA A 123 32.48 6.67 -3.81
CA ALA A 123 31.72 7.75 -3.16
C ALA A 123 32.43 9.10 -3.29
N ASN A 124 33.75 9.13 -3.06
CA ASN A 124 34.57 10.34 -3.22
C ASN A 124 34.58 10.84 -4.67
N MET A 125 34.71 9.92 -5.63
CA MET A 125 34.66 10.25 -7.04
C MET A 125 33.29 10.82 -7.46
N MET A 126 32.19 10.28 -6.95
CA MET A 126 30.84 10.78 -7.23
C MET A 126 30.58 12.16 -6.59
N ALA A 127 31.08 12.38 -5.37
CA ALA A 127 30.86 13.62 -4.63
C ALA A 127 31.78 14.76 -5.09
N PHE A 128 33.07 14.47 -5.31
CA PHE A 128 34.12 15.47 -5.53
C PHE A 128 34.79 15.39 -6.90
N GLY A 129 34.44 14.42 -7.74
CA GLY A 129 35.04 14.22 -9.07
C GLY A 129 36.46 13.67 -9.05
N LYS A 130 37.03 13.40 -7.87
CA LYS A 130 38.38 12.85 -7.67
C LYS A 130 38.41 11.99 -6.41
N ASP A 131 39.35 11.05 -6.39
CA ASP A 131 39.61 10.25 -5.19
C ASP A 131 40.42 11.11 -4.21
N VAL A 132 39.73 11.67 -3.21
CA VAL A 132 40.38 12.34 -2.08
C VAL A 132 40.67 11.29 -1.02
N ASP A 133 41.94 11.14 -0.64
CA ASP A 133 42.27 10.36 0.54
C ASP A 133 41.52 10.97 1.73
N ASN A 134 40.78 10.14 2.45
CA ASN A 134 39.98 10.52 3.60
C ASN A 134 40.87 11.36 4.53
N ILE A 135 40.64 12.68 4.55
CA ILE A 135 41.23 13.57 5.55
C ILE A 135 41.02 12.83 6.85
N GLN A 136 42.11 12.45 7.52
CA GLN A 136 42.02 11.66 8.74
C GLN A 136 40.96 12.35 9.59
N LYS A 137 39.78 11.74 9.67
CA LYS A 137 38.73 12.24 10.55
C LYS A 137 39.37 12.01 11.89
N GLN A 138 40.00 13.06 12.43
CA GLN A 138 40.45 13.04 13.80
C GLN A 138 39.21 12.57 14.53
N LYS A 139 39.28 11.38 15.11
CA LYS A 139 38.27 10.94 16.05
C LYS A 139 38.48 11.91 17.19
N VAL A 140 37.82 13.06 17.09
CA VAL A 140 37.62 13.94 18.22
C VAL A 140 36.75 13.07 19.10
N GLN A 141 37.40 12.32 19.98
CA GLN A 141 36.78 11.85 21.20
C GLN A 141 36.56 13.15 21.95
N VAL A 142 35.50 13.88 21.59
CA VAL A 142 34.90 14.82 22.51
C VAL A 142 34.48 13.90 23.65
N PRO A 143 35.08 14.01 24.85
CA PRO A 143 34.44 13.43 26.02
C PRO A 143 33.03 14.00 25.97
N VAL A 144 32.04 13.14 25.73
CA VAL A 144 30.66 13.56 25.91
C VAL A 144 30.61 13.83 27.40
N GLU A 145 30.79 15.10 27.74
CA GLU A 145 30.37 15.64 29.02
C GLU A 145 28.90 15.27 29.03
N ILE A 146 28.57 14.22 29.78
CA ILE A 146 27.19 13.86 30.04
C ILE A 146 26.74 15.02 30.90
N GLU A 147 26.27 16.10 30.26
CA GLU A 147 25.53 17.13 30.93
C GLU A 147 24.45 16.38 31.71
N GLU A 148 24.47 16.52 33.03
CA GLU A 148 23.44 15.93 33.89
C GLU A 148 22.11 16.28 33.25
N PRO A 149 21.19 15.29 33.07
CA PRO A 149 19.94 15.57 32.38
C PRO A 149 19.29 16.75 33.11
N VAL A 150 19.20 17.88 32.42
CA VAL A 150 18.54 19.06 32.95
C VAL A 150 17.17 18.57 33.41
N GLU A 151 16.84 18.76 34.68
CA GLU A 151 15.52 18.41 35.20
C GLU A 151 14.51 19.31 34.50
N ILE A 152 14.00 18.85 33.35
CA ILE A 152 12.96 19.56 32.62
C ILE A 152 11.72 19.47 33.49
N ASP A 153 11.18 20.63 33.83
CA ASP A 153 9.94 20.70 34.58
C ASP A 153 8.83 20.03 33.75
N ARG A 154 8.07 19.12 34.38
CA ARG A 154 6.94 18.44 33.75
C ARG A 154 5.95 19.42 33.11
N PHE A 155 5.83 20.63 33.66
CA PHE A 155 5.01 21.68 33.06
C PHE A 155 5.53 22.12 31.68
N ASP A 156 6.84 22.31 31.55
CA ASP A 156 7.48 22.72 30.31
C ASP A 156 7.41 21.61 29.25
N GLU A 157 7.55 20.34 29.65
CA GLU A 157 7.33 19.19 28.76
C GLU A 157 5.91 19.20 28.17
N LEU A 158 4.89 19.40 29.01
CA LEU A 158 3.49 19.44 28.58
C LEU A 158 3.23 20.60 27.61
N GLN A 159 3.87 21.75 27.82
CA GLN A 159 3.77 22.89 26.90
C GLN A 159 4.35 22.53 25.53
N LEU A 160 5.52 21.89 25.48
CA LEU A 160 6.14 21.45 24.23
C LEU A 160 5.25 20.43 23.49
N GLU A 161 4.67 19.46 24.20
CA GLU A 161 3.76 18.48 23.60
C GLU A 161 2.51 19.13 23.00
N VAL A 162 1.94 20.12 23.69
CA VAL A 162 0.78 20.88 23.16
C VAL A 162 1.16 21.62 21.88
N GLU A 163 2.29 22.31 21.87
CA GLU A 163 2.76 23.03 20.67
C GLU A 163 3.04 22.10 19.50
N GLU A 164 3.65 20.94 19.75
CA GLU A 164 3.92 19.93 18.72
C GLU A 164 2.62 19.39 18.11
N ARG A 165 1.64 19.02 18.96
CA ARG A 165 0.34 18.54 18.50
C ARG A 165 -0.45 19.60 17.73
N GLN A 166 -0.36 20.87 18.14
CA GLN A 166 -0.96 21.98 17.40
C GLN A 166 -0.32 22.14 16.01
N LYS A 167 1.02 22.11 15.93
CA LYS A 167 1.75 22.17 14.65
C LYS A 167 1.38 21.00 13.74
N PHE A 168 1.35 19.79 14.28
CA PHE A 168 0.93 18.60 13.55
C PHE A 168 -0.48 18.74 12.98
N LEU A 169 -1.45 19.21 13.79
CA LEU A 169 -2.82 19.39 13.34
C LEU A 169 -2.91 20.49 12.25
N ALA A 170 -2.14 21.56 12.36
CA ALA A 170 -2.03 22.61 11.34
C ALA A 170 -1.46 22.05 10.02
N ASP A 171 -0.44 21.20 10.08
CA ASP A 171 0.14 20.57 8.90
C ASP A 171 -0.84 19.59 8.24
N MET A 172 -1.55 18.77 9.03
CA MET A 172 -2.54 17.82 8.50
C MET A 172 -3.77 18.52 7.93
N THR A 173 -4.20 19.64 8.51
CA THR A 173 -5.30 20.46 7.95
C THR A 173 -4.88 21.10 6.63
N LYS A 174 -3.65 21.62 6.53
CA LYS A 174 -3.06 22.14 5.27
C LYS A 174 -2.99 21.07 4.18
N LEU A 175 -2.73 19.81 4.56
CA LEU A 175 -2.75 18.65 3.65
C LEU A 175 -4.15 18.12 3.32
N GLY A 176 -5.21 18.71 3.87
CA GLY A 176 -6.61 18.27 3.67
C GLY A 176 -7.03 17.05 4.50
N LYS A 177 -6.17 16.55 5.39
CA LYS A 177 -6.40 15.37 6.25
C LYS A 177 -6.87 15.71 7.67
N GLY A 178 -7.14 16.98 7.97
CA GLY A 178 -7.51 17.41 9.33
C GLY A 178 -8.71 16.68 9.95
N ARG A 179 -9.63 16.15 9.12
CA ARG A 179 -10.78 15.36 9.61
C ARG A 179 -10.37 14.03 10.23
N ASP A 180 -9.31 13.40 9.74
CA ASP A 180 -8.82 12.10 10.21
C ASP A 180 -8.15 12.21 11.59
N TYR A 181 -7.62 13.41 11.90
CA TYR A 181 -6.82 13.68 13.09
C TYR A 181 -7.54 14.53 14.15
N LYS A 182 -8.87 14.63 14.09
CA LYS A 182 -9.64 15.41 15.09
C LYS A 182 -9.46 14.96 16.53
N HIS A 183 -9.12 13.69 16.76
CA HIS A 183 -8.86 13.17 18.11
C HIS A 183 -7.71 13.91 18.81
N ILE A 184 -6.77 14.50 18.06
CA ILE A 184 -5.64 15.26 18.61
C ILE A 184 -6.12 16.52 19.36
N GLU A 185 -7.26 17.11 19.00
CA GLU A 185 -7.85 18.22 19.76
C GLU A 185 -8.22 17.77 21.20
N THR A 186 -8.67 16.52 21.36
CA THR A 186 -8.96 15.95 22.69
C THR A 186 -7.69 15.65 23.47
N GLU A 187 -6.61 15.23 22.81
CA GLU A 187 -5.30 15.04 23.42
C GLU A 187 -4.73 16.37 23.94
N ILE A 188 -4.80 17.43 23.12
CA ILE A 188 -4.41 18.79 23.53
C ILE A 188 -5.21 19.21 24.77
N SER A 189 -6.53 18.97 24.78
CA SER A 189 -7.39 19.31 25.92
C SER A 189 -7.01 18.55 27.21
N GLN A 190 -6.56 17.29 27.08
CA GLN A 190 -6.08 16.50 28.22
C GLN A 190 -4.76 17.06 28.77
N LEU A 191 -3.79 17.37 27.91
CA LEU A 191 -2.52 17.99 28.32
C LEU A 191 -2.72 19.34 29.01
N VAL A 192 -3.61 20.19 28.47
CA VAL A 192 -3.94 21.48 29.09
C VAL A 192 -4.53 21.29 30.48
N ARG A 193 -5.41 20.29 30.67
CA ARG A 193 -5.96 19.97 31.99
C ARG A 193 -4.88 19.50 32.96
N GLU A 194 -3.89 18.74 32.50
CA GLU A 194 -2.75 18.34 33.34
C GLU A 194 -1.93 19.55 33.77
N MET A 195 -1.64 20.49 32.85
CA MET A 195 -0.98 21.76 33.17
C MET A 195 -1.76 22.54 34.23
N GLU A 196 -3.08 22.69 34.08
CA GLU A 196 -3.91 23.37 35.08
C GLU A 196 -3.83 22.75 36.48
N VAL A 197 -3.73 21.42 36.56
CA VAL A 197 -3.60 20.72 37.85
C VAL A 197 -2.26 21.02 38.49
N ILE A 198 -1.19 21.07 37.70
CA ILE A 198 0.15 21.44 38.18
C ILE A 198 0.14 22.90 38.68
N ASP A 199 -0.42 23.83 37.93
CA ASP A 199 -0.53 25.24 38.32
C ASP A 199 -1.34 25.42 39.61
N LYS A 200 -2.48 24.72 39.74
CA LYS A 200 -3.29 24.74 40.98
C LYS A 200 -2.53 24.18 42.17
N LYS A 201 -1.61 23.22 41.98
CA LYS A 201 -0.77 22.71 43.07
C LYS A 201 0.31 23.72 43.46
N ARG A 202 0.99 24.33 42.49
CA ARG A 202 2.03 25.35 42.70
C ARG A 202 1.50 26.57 43.42
N THR A 203 0.37 27.10 42.95
CA THR A 203 -0.30 28.24 43.58
C THR A 203 -0.69 27.98 45.03
N LYS A 204 -1.19 26.77 45.34
CA LYS A 204 -1.48 26.37 46.73
C LYS A 204 -0.22 26.27 47.59
N GLN A 205 0.87 25.73 47.05
CA GLN A 205 2.15 25.65 47.75
C GLN A 205 2.70 27.06 48.06
N LEU A 206 2.66 27.96 47.08
CA LEU A 206 3.06 29.36 47.26
C LEU A 206 2.18 30.09 48.29
N ASP A 207 0.87 29.92 48.24
CA ASP A 207 -0.06 30.51 49.22
C ASP A 207 0.22 29.99 50.64
N SER A 208 0.55 28.70 50.79
CA SER A 208 0.95 28.15 52.10
C SER A 208 2.27 28.73 52.63
N LEU A 209 3.26 28.94 51.76
CA LEU A 209 4.55 29.53 52.11
C LEU A 209 4.41 31.01 52.52
N LEU A 210 3.60 31.78 51.80
CA LEU A 210 3.31 33.18 52.15
C LEU A 210 2.65 33.28 53.53
N LYS A 211 1.67 32.43 53.82
CA LYS A 211 1.01 32.40 55.14
C LYS A 211 1.95 32.05 56.28
N THR A 212 2.94 31.19 56.06
CA THR A 212 3.96 30.90 57.09
C THR A 212 4.91 32.07 57.31
N TYR A 213 5.26 32.82 56.26
CA TYR A 213 6.10 34.02 56.39
C TYR A 213 5.38 35.17 57.12
N ASP A 214 4.08 35.34 56.87
CA ASP A 214 3.28 36.40 57.51
C ASP A 214 2.95 36.09 59.00
N GLY A 215 3.09 34.84 59.45
CA GLY A 215 2.86 34.41 60.83
C GLY A 215 4.08 34.48 61.75
N GLU A 216 5.26 34.77 61.21
CA GLU A 216 6.54 34.86 61.95
C GLU A 216 7.01 36.32 62.15
N SER A 217 6.18 37.32 61.82
CA SER A 217 6.42 38.75 62.10
C SER A 217 5.53 39.31 63.21
#